data_AF-A0A2G5KL89-F1
#
_entry.id   AF-A0A2G5KL89-F1
#
_cell.length_a   1.000
_cell.length_b   1.000
_cell.length_c   1.000
_cell.angle_alpha   90.00
_cell.angle_beta   90.00
_cell.angle_gamma   90.00
#
_symmetry.space_group_name_H-M   'P 1'
#
loop_
_entity.id
_entity.type
_entity.pdbx_description
1 polymer ?
#
loop_
_entity_poly.entity_id
_entity_poly.type
_entity_poly.pdbx_seq_one_letter_code
_entity_poly.pdbx_strand_id
1 'polypeptide(L)'
;MGKSNIHENFILITEYPFEPSFAYPEKRIKADEIQSICVEFGICKIYVAGDIVFVSSEKKECLKRFAENNDIVLSEHSWNWDWILEPYLDTEFTAANEKLVQERLLENGIEKKEIDKIHTEVGKQMYKYNFDTMLWDWTSLGLADVLSAMRAKYNKEKFRDFYKRALEIDRRGKNKVNTTGNDSTKL
;
A
#
# COMPACT_ATOMS: atom_id res chain seq x y z
N MET A 1 -4.51 -5.11 -12.55
CA MET A 1 -4.05 -3.74 -12.24
C MET A 1 -4.40 -2.83 -13.41
N GLY A 2 -4.52 -1.51 -13.22
CA GLY A 2 -4.63 -0.57 -14.34
C GLY A 2 -3.33 -0.50 -15.17
N LYS A 3 -3.38 0.17 -16.32
CA LYS A 3 -2.22 0.42 -17.19
C LYS A 3 -1.57 1.75 -16.84
N SER A 4 -0.27 1.85 -17.11
CA SER A 4 0.52 3.03 -16.81
C SER A 4 1.58 3.33 -17.88
N ASN A 5 1.61 4.56 -18.36
CA ASN A 5 2.66 5.10 -19.23
C ASN A 5 3.36 6.26 -18.52
N ILE A 6 4.68 6.14 -18.38
CA ILE A 6 5.51 7.13 -17.68
C ILE A 6 6.17 8.01 -18.76
N HIS A 7 5.85 9.30 -18.71
CA HIS A 7 6.45 10.33 -19.57
C HIS A 7 7.42 11.17 -18.73
N GLU A 8 8.07 12.14 -19.36
CA GLU A 8 9.09 12.99 -18.72
C GLU A 8 8.57 13.71 -17.47
N ASN A 9 7.41 14.38 -17.58
CA ASN A 9 6.86 15.25 -16.52
C ASN A 9 5.48 14.80 -16.00
N PHE A 10 4.99 13.63 -16.43
CA PHE A 10 3.72 13.09 -15.97
C PHE A 10 3.62 11.57 -16.12
N ILE A 11 2.72 10.97 -15.36
CA ILE A 11 2.34 9.56 -15.46
C ILE A 11 0.89 9.50 -15.91
N LEU A 12 0.61 8.78 -17.00
CA LEU A 12 -0.73 8.49 -17.46
C LEU A 12 -1.16 7.13 -16.92
N ILE A 13 -2.23 7.12 -16.14
CA ILE A 13 -2.89 5.92 -15.64
C ILE A 13 -4.19 5.73 -16.43
N THR A 14 -4.45 4.52 -16.90
CA THR A 14 -5.70 4.15 -17.57
C THR A 14 -6.22 2.81 -17.05
N GLU A 15 -7.51 2.53 -17.26
CA GLU A 15 -8.15 1.27 -16.83
C GLU A 15 -7.95 0.99 -15.32
N TYR A 16 -7.85 2.04 -14.50
CA TYR A 16 -7.62 1.89 -13.07
C TYR A 16 -8.84 1.26 -12.40
N PRO A 17 -8.71 0.20 -11.60
CA PRO A 17 -9.85 -0.62 -11.21
C PRO A 17 -10.60 -0.13 -9.96
N PHE A 18 -10.05 0.86 -9.24
CA PHE A 18 -10.58 1.28 -7.93
C PHE A 18 -11.35 2.60 -8.04
N GLU A 19 -12.68 2.52 -8.13
CA GLU A 19 -13.56 3.69 -8.30
C GLU A 19 -13.36 4.84 -7.30
N PRO A 20 -13.09 4.58 -6.00
CA PRO A 20 -12.83 5.65 -5.04
C PRO A 20 -11.51 6.41 -5.25
N SER A 21 -10.61 5.90 -6.10
CA SER A 21 -9.29 6.48 -6.32
C SER A 21 -9.33 7.78 -7.12
N PHE A 22 -8.42 8.69 -6.81
CA PHE A 22 -8.05 9.85 -7.61
C PHE A 22 -7.68 9.51 -9.06
N ALA A 23 -7.19 8.29 -9.31
CA ALA A 23 -6.77 7.84 -10.63
C ALA A 23 -7.89 7.18 -11.46
N TYR A 24 -9.12 7.09 -10.93
CA TYR A 24 -10.19 6.35 -11.58
C TYR A 24 -10.95 7.13 -12.67
N PRO A 25 -11.33 6.48 -13.79
CA PRO A 25 -10.71 5.26 -14.33
C PRO A 25 -9.40 5.58 -15.07
N GLU A 26 -9.19 6.86 -15.35
CA GLU A 26 -8.06 7.41 -16.08
C GLU A 26 -7.63 8.71 -15.42
N LYS A 27 -6.32 8.91 -15.31
CA LYS A 27 -5.76 10.15 -14.79
C LYS A 27 -4.38 10.39 -15.36
N ARG A 28 -4.16 11.63 -15.78
CA ARG A 28 -2.82 12.20 -15.97
C ARG A 28 -2.38 12.84 -14.66
N ILE A 29 -1.35 12.27 -14.04
CA ILE A 29 -0.76 12.75 -12.78
C ILE A 29 0.53 13.47 -13.15
N LYS A 30 0.59 14.78 -12.91
CA LYS A 30 1.80 15.56 -13.14
C LYS A 30 2.83 15.29 -12.05
N ALA A 31 4.10 15.48 -12.37
CA ALA A 31 5.18 15.29 -11.40
C ALA A 31 5.03 16.16 -10.15
N ASP A 32 4.60 17.42 -10.32
CA ASP A 32 4.39 18.40 -9.23
C ASP A 32 3.21 18.06 -8.30
N GLU A 33 2.34 17.13 -8.67
CA GLU A 33 1.25 16.62 -7.83
C GLU A 33 1.72 15.47 -6.91
N ILE A 34 2.85 14.83 -7.22
CA ILE A 34 3.31 13.61 -6.57
C ILE A 34 4.11 13.96 -5.31
N GLN A 35 3.70 13.40 -4.18
CA GLN A 35 4.34 13.62 -2.88
C GLN A 35 5.55 12.71 -2.70
N SER A 36 5.42 11.44 -3.07
CA SER A 36 6.52 10.47 -3.06
C SER A 36 6.15 9.24 -3.90
N ILE A 37 7.16 8.42 -4.19
CA ILE A 37 7.00 7.15 -4.90
C ILE A 37 7.68 6.04 -4.09
N CYS A 38 7.02 4.90 -3.92
CA CYS A 38 7.63 3.70 -3.37
C CYS A 38 7.79 2.64 -4.48
N VAL A 39 9.02 2.16 -4.65
CA VAL A 39 9.40 1.13 -5.65
C VAL A 39 10.19 -0.03 -5.03
N GLU A 40 10.28 -0.06 -3.71
CA GLU A 40 11.19 -0.94 -2.97
C GLU A 40 10.78 -2.41 -3.13
N PHE A 41 9.53 -2.72 -2.77
CA PHE A 41 9.00 -4.08 -2.67
C PHE A 41 7.65 -4.22 -3.38
N GLY A 42 7.43 -5.35 -4.04
CA GLY A 42 6.15 -5.68 -4.68
C GLY A 42 5.69 -4.65 -5.71
N ILE A 43 4.41 -4.28 -5.64
CA ILE A 43 3.79 -3.30 -6.53
C ILE A 43 4.24 -1.87 -6.20
N CYS A 44 4.54 -1.07 -7.23
CA CYS A 44 4.94 0.31 -7.02
C CYS A 44 3.74 1.18 -6.58
N LYS A 45 3.98 2.13 -5.68
CA LYS A 45 2.98 3.03 -5.11
C LYS A 45 3.35 4.49 -5.39
N ILE A 46 2.41 5.28 -5.89
CA ILE A 46 2.52 6.73 -6.06
C ILE A 46 1.62 7.38 -5.01
N TYR A 47 2.20 8.19 -4.13
CA TYR A 47 1.45 8.95 -3.12
C TYR A 47 1.10 10.32 -3.69
N VAL A 48 -0.18 10.61 -3.88
CA VAL A 48 -0.66 11.81 -4.56
C VAL A 48 -2.05 12.18 -4.04
N ALA A 49 -2.28 13.47 -3.77
CA ALA A 49 -3.61 14.00 -3.39
C ALA A 49 -4.33 13.23 -2.26
N GLY A 50 -3.59 12.69 -1.29
CA GLY A 50 -4.18 11.88 -0.21
C GLY A 50 -4.62 10.47 -0.64
N ASP A 51 -4.26 10.02 -1.83
CA ASP A 51 -4.48 8.69 -2.40
C ASP A 51 -3.16 7.90 -2.54
N ILE A 52 -3.26 6.61 -2.83
CA ILE A 52 -2.14 5.72 -3.19
C ILE A 52 -2.50 5.06 -4.53
N VAL A 53 -1.82 5.48 -5.59
CA VAL A 53 -2.03 4.94 -6.94
C VAL A 53 -1.01 3.84 -7.20
N PHE A 54 -1.49 2.71 -7.71
CA PHE A 54 -0.66 1.51 -7.92
C PHE A 54 -0.17 1.44 -9.37
N VAL A 55 1.11 1.13 -9.53
CA VAL A 55 1.76 0.94 -10.82
C VAL A 55 2.47 -0.41 -10.83
N SER A 56 2.41 -1.12 -11.97
CA SER A 56 3.07 -2.41 -12.15
C SER A 56 4.55 -2.35 -11.77
N SER A 57 5.05 -3.38 -11.10
CA SER A 57 6.46 -3.53 -10.72
C SER A 57 7.40 -3.57 -11.93
N GLU A 58 6.89 -3.94 -13.12
CA GLU A 58 7.62 -3.86 -14.40
C GLU A 58 8.09 -2.43 -14.73
N LYS A 59 7.43 -1.41 -14.15
CA LYS A 59 7.79 0.00 -14.34
C LYS A 59 8.75 0.53 -13.28
N LYS A 60 9.26 -0.30 -12.36
CA LYS A 60 10.14 0.09 -11.25
C LYS A 60 11.30 0.98 -11.70
N GLU A 61 12.07 0.55 -12.71
CA GLU A 61 13.23 1.31 -13.18
C GLU A 61 12.83 2.61 -13.90
N CYS A 62 11.69 2.61 -14.60
CA CYS A 62 11.14 3.84 -15.18
C CYS A 62 10.69 4.83 -14.10
N LEU A 63 10.06 4.36 -13.03
CA LEU A 63 9.62 5.20 -11.91
C LEU A 63 10.79 5.78 -11.12
N LYS A 64 11.87 5.03 -10.93
CA LYS A 64 13.09 5.56 -10.31
C LYS A 64 13.67 6.74 -11.08
N ARG A 65 13.83 6.59 -12.41
CA ARG A 65 14.32 7.67 -13.28
C ARG A 65 13.37 8.85 -13.32
N PHE A 66 12.07 8.58 -13.38
CA PHE A 66 11.05 9.63 -13.33
C PHE A 66 11.14 10.43 -12.02
N ALA A 67 11.31 9.74 -10.89
CA ALA A 67 11.45 10.38 -9.59
C ALA A 67 12.72 11.24 -9.51
N GLU A 68 13.85 10.70 -9.96
CA GLU A 68 15.13 11.42 -10.03
C GLU A 68 15.04 12.68 -10.91
N ASN A 69 14.48 12.55 -12.12
CA ASN A 69 14.38 13.67 -13.06
C ASN A 69 13.44 14.80 -12.61
N ASN A 70 12.54 14.53 -11.66
CA ASN A 70 11.53 15.48 -11.19
C ASN A 70 11.67 15.81 -9.70
N ASP A 71 12.80 15.47 -9.08
CA ASP A 71 13.07 15.70 -7.64
C ASP A 71 12.00 15.11 -6.69
N ILE A 72 11.40 13.97 -7.07
CA ILE A 72 10.39 13.28 -6.26
C ILE A 72 11.09 12.31 -5.30
N VAL A 73 10.74 12.41 -4.02
CA VAL A 73 11.30 11.54 -2.97
C VAL A 73 10.86 10.09 -3.18
N LEU A 74 11.82 9.17 -3.09
CA LEU A 74 11.54 7.74 -2.96
C LEU A 74 11.26 7.40 -1.49
N SER A 75 10.10 6.81 -1.21
CA SER A 75 9.66 6.44 0.13
C SER A 75 9.73 4.92 0.38
N GLU A 76 9.89 4.58 1.66
CA GLU A 76 9.93 3.19 2.11
C GLU A 76 8.58 2.48 1.98
N HIS A 77 8.65 1.16 1.80
CA HIS A 77 7.46 0.30 1.75
C HIS A 77 6.71 0.33 3.09
N SER A 78 5.37 0.35 3.02
CA SER A 78 4.54 0.15 4.21
C SER A 78 4.30 -1.34 4.37
N TRP A 79 4.72 -1.89 5.50
CA TRP A 79 4.51 -3.29 5.84
C TRP A 79 3.18 -3.55 6.55
N ASN A 80 2.36 -2.52 6.82
CA ASN A 80 1.17 -2.67 7.65
C ASN A 80 0.19 -3.72 7.08
N TRP A 81 -0.13 -3.64 5.79
CA TRP A 81 -1.02 -4.61 5.17
C TRP A 81 -0.37 -5.98 4.97
N ASP A 82 0.91 -6.00 4.61
CA ASP A 82 1.72 -7.22 4.51
C ASP A 82 1.66 -8.04 5.81
N TRP A 83 1.89 -7.38 6.95
CA TRP A 83 1.81 -7.99 8.27
C TRP A 83 0.40 -8.36 8.71
N ILE A 84 -0.60 -7.50 8.44
CA ILE A 84 -2.00 -7.81 8.77
C ILE A 84 -2.47 -9.05 8.00
N LEU A 85 -2.02 -9.25 6.76
CA LEU A 85 -2.50 -10.30 5.88
C LEU A 85 -1.66 -11.58 5.92
N GLU A 86 -0.56 -11.60 6.67
CA GLU A 86 0.32 -12.76 6.82
C GLU A 86 -0.42 -14.06 7.17
N PRO A 87 -1.44 -14.10 8.05
CA PRO A 87 -2.16 -15.35 8.36
C PRO A 87 -2.93 -15.98 7.19
N TYR A 88 -3.03 -15.28 6.05
CA TYR A 88 -3.69 -15.77 4.84
C TYR A 88 -2.70 -16.31 3.81
N LEU A 89 -1.39 -16.13 4.00
CA LEU A 89 -0.36 -16.77 3.18
C LEU A 89 -0.31 -18.28 3.45
N ASP A 90 0.10 -19.05 2.44
CA ASP A 90 0.36 -20.49 2.59
C ASP A 90 1.76 -20.72 3.18
N THR A 91 2.02 -20.13 4.35
CA THR A 91 3.29 -20.26 5.07
C THR A 91 3.04 -20.65 6.52
N GLU A 92 4.02 -21.34 7.13
CA GLU A 92 3.94 -21.70 8.54
C GLU A 92 4.00 -20.44 9.40
N PHE A 93 2.84 -19.98 9.86
CA PHE A 93 2.73 -18.83 10.75
C PHE A 93 2.94 -19.29 12.21
N THR A 94 4.18 -19.16 12.68
CA THR A 94 4.54 -19.55 14.06
C THR A 94 4.07 -18.52 15.08
N ALA A 95 3.84 -18.94 16.32
CA ALA A 95 3.50 -18.04 17.43
C ALA A 95 4.57 -16.95 17.69
N ALA A 96 5.84 -17.24 17.35
CA ALA A 96 6.92 -16.26 17.46
C ALA A 96 6.78 -15.16 16.39
N ASN A 97 6.43 -15.53 15.15
CA ASN A 97 6.15 -14.57 14.08
C ASN A 97 4.93 -13.72 14.43
N GLU A 98 3.85 -14.32 14.92
CA GLU A 98 2.64 -13.59 15.32
C GLU A 98 2.96 -12.50 16.36
N LYS A 99 3.75 -12.84 17.36
CA LYS A 99 4.16 -11.88 18.40
C LYS A 99 4.98 -10.73 17.81
N LEU A 100 5.98 -11.03 16.97
CA LEU A 100 6.82 -10.01 16.35
C LEU A 100 5.99 -9.05 15.48
N VAL A 101 5.10 -9.61 14.66
CA VAL A 101 4.17 -8.85 13.81
C VAL A 101 3.26 -7.95 14.63
N GLN A 102 2.71 -8.48 15.72
CA GLN A 102 1.88 -7.71 16.63
C GLN A 102 2.65 -6.53 17.25
N GLU A 103 3.91 -6.73 17.65
CA GLU A 103 4.75 -5.66 18.18
C GLU A 103 5.02 -4.58 17.12
N ARG A 104 5.32 -4.97 15.88
CA ARG A 104 5.53 -4.03 14.76
C ARG A 104 4.28 -3.24 14.38
N LEU A 105 3.13 -3.90 14.34
CA LEU A 105 1.86 -3.23 14.08
C LEU A 105 1.49 -2.26 15.21
N LEU A 106 1.78 -2.64 16.46
CA LEU A 106 1.59 -1.77 17.62
C LEU A 106 2.51 -0.54 17.58
N GLU A 107 3.78 -0.69 17.14
CA GLU A 107 4.69 0.44 16.89
C GLU A 107 4.08 1.44 15.87
N ASN A 108 3.27 0.95 14.93
CA ASN A 108 2.55 1.78 13.96
C ASN A 108 1.17 2.23 14.44
N GLY A 109 0.79 1.96 15.69
CA GLY A 109 -0.49 2.37 16.27
C GLY A 109 -1.68 1.53 15.79
N ILE A 110 -1.44 0.26 15.44
CA ILE A 110 -2.45 -0.71 15.03
C ILE A 110 -2.55 -1.76 16.15
N GLU A 111 -3.59 -1.64 16.98
CA GLU A 111 -3.76 -2.51 18.14
C GLU A 111 -4.32 -3.89 17.76
N LYS A 112 -4.04 -4.90 18.59
CA LYS A 112 -4.55 -6.28 18.38
C LYS A 112 -6.07 -6.33 18.19
N LYS A 113 -6.83 -5.53 18.94
CA LYS A 113 -8.30 -5.45 18.81
C LYS A 113 -8.73 -4.92 17.43
N GLU A 114 -7.96 -4.02 16.82
CA GLU A 114 -8.21 -3.54 15.46
C GLU A 114 -7.83 -4.62 14.43
N ILE A 115 -6.69 -5.28 14.61
CA ILE A 115 -6.25 -6.40 13.78
C ILE A 115 -7.33 -7.50 13.74
N ASP A 116 -7.83 -7.93 14.89
CA ASP A 116 -8.85 -8.98 14.98
C ASP A 116 -10.16 -8.60 14.26
N LYS A 117 -10.54 -7.31 14.31
CA LYS A 117 -11.68 -6.80 13.55
C LYS A 117 -11.43 -6.83 12.05
N ILE A 118 -10.23 -6.42 11.61
CA ILE A 118 -9.84 -6.48 10.20
C ILE A 118 -9.85 -7.93 9.71
N HIS A 119 -9.27 -8.86 10.48
CA HIS A 119 -9.28 -10.29 10.15
C HIS A 119 -10.70 -10.85 10.02
N THR A 120 -11.59 -10.47 10.93
CA THR A 120 -13.02 -10.82 10.84
C THR A 120 -13.68 -10.25 9.58
N GLU A 121 -13.32 -9.03 9.19
CA GLU A 121 -13.89 -8.33 8.03
C GLU A 121 -13.42 -8.94 6.69
N VAL A 122 -12.12 -9.19 6.56
CA VAL A 122 -11.46 -9.51 5.27
C VAL A 122 -11.17 -10.99 5.07
N GLY A 123 -11.06 -11.79 6.14
CA GLY A 123 -10.45 -13.12 6.07
C GLY A 123 -11.07 -14.08 5.06
N LYS A 124 -12.41 -14.17 5.02
CA LYS A 124 -13.10 -15.01 4.02
C LYS A 124 -12.79 -14.59 2.58
N GLN A 125 -12.64 -13.29 2.33
CA GLN A 125 -12.31 -12.79 0.99
C GLN A 125 -10.83 -12.95 0.67
N MET A 126 -9.95 -12.85 1.65
CA MET A 126 -8.52 -13.10 1.44
C MET A 126 -8.26 -14.56 1.07
N TYR A 127 -8.88 -15.53 1.77
CA TYR A 127 -8.78 -16.93 1.37
C TYR A 127 -9.34 -17.18 -0.03
N LYS A 128 -10.51 -16.59 -0.36
CA LYS A 128 -11.08 -16.68 -1.70
C LYS A 128 -10.15 -16.07 -2.75
N TYR A 129 -9.60 -14.89 -2.49
CA TYR A 129 -8.69 -14.19 -3.38
C TYR A 129 -7.43 -15.03 -3.63
N ASN A 130 -6.80 -15.57 -2.59
CA ASN A 130 -5.61 -16.41 -2.72
C ASN A 130 -5.90 -17.67 -3.54
N PHE A 131 -7.04 -18.33 -3.31
CA PHE A 131 -7.47 -19.47 -4.11
C PHE A 131 -7.73 -19.10 -5.58
N ASP A 132 -8.50 -18.04 -5.84
CA ASP A 132 -8.91 -17.64 -7.20
C ASP A 132 -7.73 -17.13 -8.04
N THR A 133 -6.75 -16.48 -7.41
CA THR A 133 -5.60 -15.88 -8.11
C THR A 133 -4.41 -16.84 -8.21
N MET A 134 -4.47 -17.99 -7.54
CA MET A 134 -3.37 -18.96 -7.45
C MET A 134 -2.03 -18.32 -7.06
N LEU A 135 -2.07 -17.22 -6.30
CA LEU A 135 -0.89 -16.49 -5.81
C LEU A 135 -0.19 -17.23 -4.65
N TRP A 136 -0.27 -18.57 -4.61
CA TRP A 136 0.21 -19.41 -3.51
C TRP A 136 1.74 -19.39 -3.37
N ASP A 137 2.45 -18.89 -4.39
CA ASP A 137 3.92 -18.75 -4.40
C ASP A 137 4.43 -17.32 -4.12
N TRP A 138 3.56 -16.38 -3.70
CA TRP A 138 3.95 -14.97 -3.56
C TRP A 138 4.36 -14.64 -2.12
N THR A 139 5.51 -13.97 -1.99
CA THR A 139 6.20 -13.69 -0.72
C THR A 139 5.44 -12.78 0.26
N SER A 140 4.35 -12.13 -0.17
CA SER A 140 3.51 -11.27 0.66
C SER A 140 2.17 -10.92 -0.01
N LEU A 141 1.15 -10.58 0.79
CA LEU A 141 -0.12 -9.97 0.36
C LEU A 141 -0.21 -8.55 0.91
N GLY A 142 -0.40 -7.55 0.05
CA GLY A 142 -0.36 -6.14 0.44
C GLY A 142 -1.70 -5.41 0.30
N LEU A 143 -1.62 -4.08 0.41
CA LEU A 143 -2.76 -3.18 0.27
C LEU A 143 -3.56 -3.39 -1.04
N ALA A 144 -2.87 -3.58 -2.17
CA ALA A 144 -3.53 -3.77 -3.46
C ALA A 144 -4.37 -5.06 -3.50
N ASP A 145 -3.92 -6.10 -2.79
CA ASP A 145 -4.58 -7.40 -2.73
C ASP A 145 -5.87 -7.33 -1.92
N VAL A 146 -5.81 -6.76 -0.71
CA VAL A 146 -7.02 -6.60 0.11
C VAL A 146 -8.04 -5.67 -0.54
N LEU A 147 -7.60 -4.61 -1.22
CA LEU A 147 -8.49 -3.74 -2.00
C LEU A 147 -9.16 -4.52 -3.14
N SER A 148 -8.42 -5.38 -3.84
CA SER A 148 -8.96 -6.21 -4.91
C SER A 148 -9.97 -7.24 -4.39
N ALA A 149 -9.62 -7.94 -3.30
CA ALA A 149 -10.48 -8.93 -2.66
C ALA A 149 -11.79 -8.29 -2.16
N MET A 150 -11.70 -7.14 -1.49
CA MET A 150 -12.87 -6.48 -0.91
C MET A 150 -13.73 -5.76 -1.95
N ARG A 151 -13.16 -5.32 -3.08
CA ARG A 151 -13.92 -4.80 -4.22
C ARG A 151 -14.91 -5.83 -4.78
N ALA A 152 -14.54 -7.12 -4.78
CA ALA A 152 -15.41 -8.19 -5.26
C ALA A 152 -16.58 -8.49 -4.30
N LYS A 153 -16.41 -8.21 -3.00
CA LYS A 153 -17.44 -8.42 -1.96
C LYS A 153 -18.38 -7.24 -1.80
N TYR A 154 -17.85 -6.03 -1.79
CA TYR A 154 -18.59 -4.84 -1.37
C TYR A 154 -19.32 -4.16 -2.52
N ASN A 155 -20.48 -3.56 -2.20
CA ASN A 155 -21.11 -2.59 -3.07
C ASN A 155 -20.30 -1.28 -3.08
N LYS A 156 -20.68 -0.36 -3.97
CA LYS A 156 -19.94 0.90 -4.20
C LYS A 156 -19.70 1.72 -2.93
N GLU A 157 -20.72 1.89 -2.08
CA GLU A 157 -20.61 2.70 -0.86
C GLU A 157 -19.71 2.05 0.18
N LYS A 158 -19.89 0.76 0.46
CA LYS A 158 -19.04 0.02 1.41
C LYS A 158 -17.60 -0.07 0.92
N PHE A 159 -17.39 -0.21 -0.38
CA PHE A 159 -16.04 -0.24 -0.93
C PHE A 159 -15.35 1.12 -0.81
N ARG A 160 -16.06 2.24 -1.01
CA ARG A 160 -15.49 3.59 -0.79
C ARG A 160 -15.06 3.81 0.65
N ASP A 161 -15.88 3.40 1.62
CA ASP A 161 -15.51 3.46 3.05
C ASP A 161 -14.27 2.60 3.33
N PHE A 162 -14.28 1.34 2.89
CA PHE A 162 -13.16 0.42 3.08
C PHE A 162 -11.88 0.94 2.44
N TYR A 163 -11.95 1.46 1.21
CA TYR A 163 -10.81 2.02 0.49
C TYR A 163 -10.14 3.12 1.31
N LYS A 164 -10.93 4.09 1.82
CA LYS A 164 -10.41 5.17 2.66
C LYS A 164 -9.73 4.65 3.93
N ARG A 165 -10.36 3.72 4.65
CA ARG A 165 -9.77 3.10 5.85
C ARG A 165 -8.48 2.35 5.53
N ALA A 166 -8.45 1.63 4.40
CA ALA A 166 -7.29 0.84 4.04
C ALA A 166 -6.07 1.71 3.69
N LEU A 167 -6.28 2.84 3.01
CA LEU A 167 -5.20 3.80 2.77
C LEU A 167 -4.73 4.50 4.04
N GLU A 168 -5.63 4.75 4.98
CA GLU A 168 -5.28 5.32 6.28
C GLU A 168 -4.37 4.37 7.06
N ILE A 169 -4.74 3.09 7.15
CA ILE A 169 -3.92 2.04 7.77
C ILE A 169 -2.54 1.93 7.09
N ASP A 170 -2.45 1.94 5.76
CA ASP A 170 -1.17 1.84 5.04
C ASP A 170 -0.22 3.02 5.35
N ARG A 171 -0.76 4.17 5.74
CA ARG A 171 0.02 5.38 6.06
C ARG A 171 0.46 5.49 7.52
N ARG A 172 -0.14 4.72 8.43
CA ARG A 172 0.26 4.77 9.85
C ARG A 172 1.73 4.39 10.03
N GLY A 173 2.41 5.05 10.97
CA GLY A 173 3.84 4.86 11.23
C GLY A 173 4.79 5.67 10.33
N LYS A 174 4.36 6.09 9.13
CA LYS A 174 5.24 6.81 8.17
C LYS A 174 5.65 8.23 8.58
N ASN A 175 4.95 8.82 9.55
CA ASN A 175 5.26 10.17 10.05
C ASN A 175 6.31 10.17 11.18
N LYS A 176 6.97 9.05 11.48
CA LYS A 176 7.95 8.93 12.58
C LYS A 176 9.38 9.34 12.19
N VAL A 177 9.60 10.00 11.05
CA VAL A 177 10.94 10.46 10.65
C VAL A 177 11.25 11.84 11.27
N ASN A 178 12.10 11.80 12.31
CA ASN A 178 13.03 12.81 12.84
C ASN A 178 12.48 14.07 13.54
N THR A 179 12.05 13.91 14.79
CA THR A 179 12.29 14.91 15.85
C THR A 179 13.31 14.36 16.84
N THR A 180 14.56 14.23 16.41
CA THR A 180 15.70 14.22 17.33
C THR A 180 16.53 15.45 17.02
N GLY A 181 16.51 16.38 17.97
CA GLY A 181 17.01 17.74 17.84
C GLY A 181 18.50 17.80 17.55
N ASN A 182 18.84 18.75 16.68
CA ASN A 182 20.19 19.26 16.55
C ASN A 182 20.38 20.27 17.70
N ASP A 183 20.70 19.76 18.89
CA ASP A 183 21.05 20.59 20.04
C ASP A 183 22.50 20.28 20.43
N SER A 184 23.41 21.04 19.83
CA SER A 184 24.82 21.12 20.21
C SER A 184 25.36 22.50 19.83
N THR A 185 24.76 23.54 20.42
CA THR A 185 25.52 24.75 20.72
C THR A 185 25.88 24.70 22.20
N LYS A 186 27.10 24.28 22.52
CA LYS A 186 27.76 24.64 23.79
C LYS A 186 29.26 24.79 23.56
N LEU A 187 29.64 26.07 23.56
CA LEU A 187 30.93 26.69 23.96
C LEU A 187 32.22 26.18 23.30
#